data_AF-A0A8T3WDW6-F1
#
_entry.id   AF-A0A8T3WDW6-F1
#
_cell.length_a   1.000
_cell.length_b   1.000
_cell.length_c   1.000
_cell.angle_alpha   90.00
_cell.angle_beta   90.00
_cell.angle_gamma   90.00
#
_symmetry.space_group_name_H-M   'P 1'
#
loop_
_entity.id
_entity.type
_entity.pdbx_description
1 polymer ?
#
loop_
_entity_poly.entity_id
_entity_poly.type
_entity_poly.pdbx_seq_one_letter_code
_entity_poly.pdbx_strand_id
1 'polypeptide(L)' 'MDINKEIIKRMNTINEEVSYLNKLLKKYVKEDDISFRCNKCNSSFVYIRRKDKKLLCRKCGNIQNINLEGEEE' A
#
# COMPACT_ATOMS: atom_id res chain seq x y z
N MET A 1 40.96 14.32 11.47
CA MET A 1 39.80 13.71 10.80
C MET A 1 39.33 14.65 9.73
N ASP A 2 39.18 14.16 8.51
CA ASP A 2 38.75 14.97 7.37
C ASP A 2 37.23 15.08 7.39
N ILE A 3 36.73 16.26 7.77
CA ILE A 3 35.30 16.55 7.96
C ILE A 3 34.49 16.19 6.70
N ASN A 4 35.08 16.37 5.51
CA ASN A 4 34.43 16.04 4.25
C ASN A 4 34.21 14.54 4.09
N LYS A 5 35.16 13.70 4.53
CA LYS A 5 35.02 12.24 4.49
C LYS A 5 33.92 11.76 5.43
N GLU A 6 33.80 12.38 6.59
CA GLU A 6 32.77 12.05 7.58
C GLU A 6 31.36 12.43 7.08
N ILE A 7 31.23 13.59 6.42
CA ILE A 7 29.97 14.03 5.79
C ILE A 7 29.56 13.05 4.68
N ILE A 8 30.49 12.68 3.79
CA ILE A 8 30.22 11.73 2.70
C ILE A 8 29.74 10.38 3.25
N LYS A 9 30.40 9.90 4.32
CA LYS A 9 30.04 8.63 4.96
C LYS A 9 28.61 8.66 5.51
N ARG A 10 28.23 9.73 6.22
CA ARG A 10 26.86 9.92 6.73
C ARG A 10 25.83 9.99 5.62
N MET A 11 26.17 10.67 4.52
CA MET A 11 25.27 10.81 3.38
C MET A 11 25.01 9.48 2.67
N ASN A 12 26.03 8.61 2.58
CA ASN A 12 25.86 7.26 2.06
C ASN A 12 24.97 6.40 2.96
N THR A 13 25.15 6.47 4.28
CA THR A 13 24.29 5.76 5.23
C THR A 13 22.82 6.19 5.11
N ILE A 14 22.55 7.50 4.99
CA ILE A 14 21.19 8.02 4.78
C ILE A 14 20.60 7.49 3.46
N ASN A 15 21.38 7.46 2.38
CA ASN A 15 20.91 6.94 1.10
C ASN A 15 20.56 5.45 1.16
N GLU A 16 21.34 4.65 1.90
CA GLU A 16 21.06 3.23 2.12
C GLU A 16 19.78 3.03 2.93
N GLU A 17 19.57 3.80 4.00
CA GLU A 17 18.35 3.77 4.81
C GLU A 17 17.11 4.17 3.98
N VAL A 18 17.20 5.25 3.21
CA VAL A 18 16.10 5.69 2.32
C VAL A 18 15.79 4.63 1.27
N SER A 19 16.80 3.97 0.70
CA SER A 19 16.61 2.88 -0.26
C SER A 19 15.90 1.68 0.38
N TYR A 20 16.29 1.32 1.60
CA TYR A 20 15.66 0.24 2.37
C TYR A 20 14.19 0.56 2.70
N LEU A 21 13.91 1.77 3.21
CA LEU A 21 12.55 2.22 3.50
C LEU A 21 11.67 2.22 2.24
N ASN A 22 12.20 2.64 1.08
CA ASN A 22 11.47 2.57 -0.19
C ASN A 22 11.15 1.14 -0.63
N LYS A 23 12.01 0.16 -0.35
CA LYS A 23 11.72 -1.26 -0.60
C LYS A 23 10.60 -1.76 0.30
N LEU A 24 10.61 -1.39 1.59
CA LEU A 24 9.54 -1.74 2.53
C LEU A 24 8.20 -1.12 2.11
N LEU A 25 8.17 0.18 1.81
CA LEU A 25 7.00 0.86 1.27
C LEU A 25 6.44 0.15 0.04
N LYS A 26 7.29 -0.19 -0.93
CA LYS A 26 6.84 -0.92 -2.14
C LYS A 26 6.31 -2.31 -1.84
N LYS A 27 6.81 -2.99 -0.82
CA LYS A 27 6.35 -4.33 -0.43
C LYS A 27 5.00 -4.26 0.26
N TYR A 28 4.91 -3.50 1.35
CA TYR A 28 3.72 -3.48 2.21
C TYR A 28 2.60 -2.60 1.66
N VAL A 29 2.90 -1.41 1.13
CA VAL A 29 1.85 -0.51 0.62
C VAL A 29 1.25 -1.02 -0.70
N LYS A 30 2.03 -1.68 -1.57
CA LYS A 30 1.43 -2.29 -2.78
C LYS A 30 0.53 -3.47 -2.44
N GLU A 31 0.90 -4.32 -1.49
CA GLU A 31 0.09 -5.47 -1.12
C GLU A 31 -1.22 -5.04 -0.43
N ASP A 32 -1.14 -4.07 0.48
CA ASP A 32 -2.33 -3.53 1.15
C ASP A 32 -3.24 -2.74 0.19
N ASP A 33 -2.69 -1.94 -0.76
CA ASP A 33 -3.49 -1.19 -1.74
C ASP A 33 -4.11 -2.06 -2.85
N ILE A 34 -3.63 -3.29 -3.08
CA ILE A 34 -4.23 -4.18 -4.08
C ILE A 34 -5.56 -4.74 -3.58
N SER A 35 -5.65 -5.03 -2.28
CA SER A 35 -6.85 -5.64 -1.67
C SER A 35 -8.12 -4.76 -1.79
N PHE A 36 -7.94 -3.44 -1.97
CA PHE A 36 -9.03 -2.49 -2.20
C PHE A 36 -9.03 -1.91 -3.62
N ARG A 37 -9.00 -2.79 -4.63
CA ARG A 37 -9.20 -2.39 -6.04
C ARG A 37 -10.38 -3.10 -6.67
N CYS A 38 -11.04 -2.38 -7.57
CA CYS A 38 -12.12 -2.96 -8.35
C CYS A 38 -11.57 -4.00 -9.35
N ASN A 39 -11.91 -5.29 -9.19
CA ASN A 39 -11.62 -6.34 -10.17
C ASN A 39 -12.01 -6.06 -11.64
N LYS A 40 -12.97 -5.15 -11.92
CA LYS A 40 -13.46 -4.85 -13.27
C LYS A 40 -12.69 -3.74 -13.97
N CYS A 41 -12.29 -2.69 -13.24
CA CYS A 41 -11.66 -1.50 -13.84
C CYS A 41 -10.33 -1.08 -13.16
N ASN A 42 -9.87 -1.88 -12.20
CA ASN A 42 -8.67 -1.70 -11.39
C ASN A 42 -8.56 -0.36 -10.64
N SER A 43 -9.70 0.35 -10.50
CA SER A 43 -9.79 1.60 -9.75
C SER A 43 -9.61 1.32 -8.26
N SER A 44 -8.77 2.12 -7.60
CA SER A 44 -8.66 2.21 -6.14
C SER A 44 -9.79 3.02 -5.50
N PHE A 45 -10.60 3.71 -6.32
CA PHE A 45 -11.78 4.43 -5.85
C PHE A 45 -12.95 3.46 -5.60
N VAL A 46 -12.84 2.74 -4.48
CA VAL A 46 -13.79 1.76 -3.97
C VAL A 46 -14.14 2.07 -2.52
N TYR A 47 -15.30 1.61 -2.03
CA TYR A 47 -15.60 1.63 -0.60
C TYR A 47 -16.38 0.40 -0.17
N ILE A 48 -16.27 0.05 1.11
CA ILE A 48 -16.99 -1.08 1.70
C ILE A 48 -18.38 -0.62 2.13
N ARG A 49 -19.42 -1.21 1.52
CA ARG A 49 -20.80 -1.06 1.97
C ARG A 49 -21.05 -2.02 3.12
N ARG A 50 -21.09 -1.48 4.34
CA ARG A 50 -21.22 -2.27 5.59
C ARG A 50 -22.51 -3.10 5.67
N LYS A 51 -23.62 -2.61 5.11
CA LYS A 51 -24.94 -3.27 5.19
C LYS A 51 -24.94 -4.70 4.65
N ASP A 52 -24.16 -4.96 3.61
CA ASP A 52 -24.17 -6.22 2.89
C ASP A 52 -22.76 -6.77 2.63
N LYS A 53 -21.75 -6.21 3.30
CA LYS A 53 -20.34 -6.62 3.18
C LYS A 53 -19.91 -6.72 1.71
N LYS A 54 -20.19 -5.67 0.92
CA LYS A 54 -19.79 -5.59 -0.50
C LYS A 54 -18.85 -4.42 -0.76
N LEU A 55 -17.94 -4.60 -1.71
CA LEU A 55 -17.10 -3.54 -2.24
C LEU A 55 -17.77 -2.90 -3.44
N LEU A 56 -18.08 -1.61 -3.37
CA LEU A 56 -18.62 -0.84 -4.49
C LEU A 56 -17.52 0.00 -5.15
N CYS A 57 -17.36 -0.15 -6.46
CA CYS A 57 -16.51 0.72 -7.25
C CYS A 57 -17.26 1.98 -7.67
N ARG A 58 -16.74 3.14 -7.28
CA ARG A 58 -17.31 4.45 -7.64
C ARG A 58 -17.03 4.87 -9.09
N LYS A 59 -16.05 4.26 -9.75
CA LYS A 59 -15.69 4.56 -11.15
C LYS A 59 -16.60 3.87 -12.16
N CYS A 60 -16.84 2.57 -12.00
CA CYS A 60 -17.59 1.78 -12.98
C CYS A 60 -18.90 1.18 -12.45
N GLY A 61 -19.25 1.45 -11.19
CA GLY A 61 -20.46 0.93 -10.55
C GLY A 61 -20.43 -0.55 -10.20
N ASN A 62 -19.30 -1.24 -10.41
CA ASN A 62 -19.19 -2.67 -10.14
C ASN A 62 -19.29 -2.96 -8.64
N ILE A 63 -20.09 -3.97 -8.28
CA ILE A 63 -20.29 -4.42 -6.91
C ILE A 63 -19.66 -5.82 -6.78
N GLN A 64 -18.80 -6.00 -5.79
CA GLN A 64 -18.10 -7.25 -5.54
C GLN A 64 -18.40 -7.73 -4.12
N ASN A 65 -18.53 -9.04 -3.94
CA ASN A 65 -18.54 -9.62 -2.61
C ASN A 65 -17.12 -9.55 -2.03
N ILE A 66 -17.00 -9.19 -0.76
CA ILE A 66 -15.73 -9.26 -0.04
C ILE A 66 -15.83 -10.32 1.05
N ASN A 67 -14.85 -11.23 1.07
CA ASN A 67 -14.63 -12.08 2.22
C ASN A 67 -13.79 -11.27 3.19
N LEU A 68 -14.42 -10.77 4.25
CA LEU A 68 -13.68 -10.25 5.40
C LEU A 68 -13.17 -11.49 6.16
N GLU A 69 -12.02 -12.03 5.75
CA GLU A 69 -11.32 -13.02 6.58
C GLU A 69 -10.93 -12.32 7.89
N GLY A 70 -11.50 -12.78 9.02
CA GLY A 70 -11.32 -12.16 10.34
C GLY A 70 -12.54 -12.15 11.27
N GLU A 71 -13.70 -12.66 10.86
CA GLU A 71 -14.76 -13.08 11.78
C GLU A 71 -14.62 -14.60 12.03
N GLU A 72 -13.53 -15.00 12.70
CA GLU A 72 -13.54 -16.25 13.45
C GLU A 72 -14.27 -15.98 14.78
N GLU A 73 -15.21 -16.88 15.10
CA GLU A 73 -16.13 -16.86 16.24
C GLU A 73 -15.47 -16.71 17.62
#